data_AF-A0A2S9F6Z2-F1
#
_entry.id   AF-A0A2S9F6Z2-F1
#
_cell.length_a   1.000
_cell.length_b   1.000
_cell.length_c   1.000
_cell.angle_alpha   90.00
_cell.angle_beta   90.00
_cell.angle_gamma   90.00
#
_symmetry.space_group_name_H-M   'P 1'
#
loop_
_entity.id
_entity.type
_entity.pdbx_description
1 polymer ?
#
loop_
_entity_poly.entity_id
_entity_poly.type
_entity_poly.pdbx_seq_one_letter_code
_entity_poly.pdbx_strand_id
1 'polypeptide(L)' 'MPTTQFIYDPFDPAVMADPLPFYHVLRDEHPVYYLDKWDTYALSRFDDIWNVLEI' A
#
# COMPACT_ATOMS: atom_id res chain seq x y z
N MET A 1 2.10 10.68 -22.47
CA MET A 1 3.07 9.78 -21.80
C MET A 1 2.27 8.63 -21.24
N PRO A 2 2.66 7.34 -21.40
CA PRO A 2 1.94 6.26 -20.74
C PRO A 2 2.13 6.45 -19.23
N THR A 3 1.04 6.67 -18.51
CA THR A 3 1.02 6.71 -17.05
C THR A 3 1.20 5.28 -16.59
N THR A 4 2.40 4.89 -16.20
CA THR A 4 2.63 3.56 -15.61
C THR A 4 1.73 3.44 -14.40
N GLN A 5 0.80 2.48 -14.45
CA GLN A 5 -0.13 2.23 -13.35
C GLN A 5 0.67 1.77 -12.12
N PHE A 6 0.41 2.38 -10.96
CA PHE A 6 1.02 1.98 -9.70
C PHE A 6 0.49 0.60 -9.27
N ILE A 7 1.41 -0.32 -9.02
CA ILE A 7 1.12 -1.68 -8.55
C ILE A 7 1.94 -1.90 -7.28
N TYR A 8 1.27 -2.40 -6.24
CA TYR A 8 1.90 -2.72 -4.97
C TYR A 8 1.54 -4.16 -4.56
N ASP A 9 2.55 -4.96 -4.23
CA ASP A 9 2.41 -6.26 -3.56
C ASP A 9 3.45 -6.29 -2.43
N PRO A 10 3.05 -6.38 -1.14
CA PRO A 10 3.99 -6.39 -0.02
C PRO A 10 4.97 -7.58 -0.06
N PHE A 11 4.66 -8.63 -0.84
CA PHE A 11 5.49 -9.82 -0.98
C PHE A 11 6.28 -9.86 -2.29
N ASP A 12 6.22 -8.82 -3.12
CA ASP A 12 7.09 -8.71 -4.30
C ASP A 12 8.55 -8.48 -3.87
N PRO A 13 9.54 -9.21 -4.42
CA PRO A 13 10.94 -9.04 -4.05
C PRO A 13 11.48 -7.61 -4.19
N ALA A 14 11.01 -6.84 -5.18
CA ALA A 14 11.42 -5.45 -5.37
C ALA A 14 10.86 -4.54 -4.28
N VAL A 15 9.61 -4.77 -3.86
CA VAL A 15 8.99 -4.07 -2.74
C VAL A 15 9.69 -4.41 -1.42
N MET A 16 10.01 -5.70 -1.21
CA MET A 16 10.73 -6.12 0.00
C MET A 16 12.16 -5.56 0.07
N ALA A 17 12.83 -5.38 -1.08
CA ALA A 17 14.18 -4.84 -1.15
C ALA A 17 14.23 -3.33 -0.86
N ASP A 18 13.23 -2.56 -1.32
CA ASP A 18 13.13 -1.12 -1.07
C ASP A 18 11.66 -0.67 -0.89
N PRO A 19 11.09 -0.82 0.31
CA PRO A 19 9.66 -0.59 0.54
C PRO A 19 9.28 0.89 0.71
N LEU A 20 10.23 1.75 1.09
CA LEU A 20 9.94 3.14 1.49
C LEU A 20 9.32 3.98 0.37
N PRO A 21 9.77 3.90 -0.91
CA PRO A 21 9.13 4.60 -2.01
C PRO A 21 7.67 4.17 -2.23
N PHE A 22 7.37 2.87 -2.09
CA PHE A 22 6.01 2.36 -2.22
C PHE A 22 5.11 2.89 -1.10
N TYR A 23 5.59 2.89 0.14
CA TYR A 23 4.84 3.44 1.28
C TYR A 23 4.58 4.94 1.15
N HIS A 24 5.48 5.68 0.50
CA HIS A 24 5.25 7.09 0.19
C HIS A 24 4.06 7.27 -0.75
N VAL A 25 4.04 6.55 -1.87
CA VAL A 25 2.92 6.61 -2.83
C VAL A 25 1.62 6.12 -2.21
N LEU A 26 1.65 5.03 -1.44
CA LEU A 26 0.47 4.53 -0.74
C LEU A 26 -0.12 5.60 0.20
N ARG A 27 0.69 6.25 1.04
CA ARG A 27 0.19 7.25 1.99
C ARG A 27 -0.43 8.47 1.31
N ASP A 28 0.14 8.90 0.19
CA ASP A 28 -0.24 10.13 -0.49
C ASP A 28 -1.42 9.91 -1.45
N GLU A 29 -1.37 8.83 -2.24
CA GLU A 29 -2.28 8.60 -3.36
C GLU A 29 -3.26 7.44 -3.13
N HIS A 30 -2.89 6.43 -2.32
CA HIS A 30 -3.68 5.20 -2.12
C HIS A 30 -3.75 4.79 -0.63
N PRO A 31 -4.33 5.63 0.25
CA PRO A 31 -4.30 5.40 1.70
C PRO A 31 -4.90 4.06 2.12
N VAL A 32 -5.90 3.60 1.35
CA VAL A 32 -6.49 2.26 1.39
C VAL A 32 -6.34 1.64 -0.01
N TYR A 33 -5.48 0.62 -0.14
CA TYR A 33 -5.18 -0.02 -1.41
C TYR A 33 -5.66 -1.47 -1.42
N TYR A 34 -6.46 -1.86 -2.41
CA TYR A 34 -6.91 -3.24 -2.54
C TYR A 34 -5.88 -4.09 -3.29
N LEU A 35 -5.54 -5.23 -2.72
CA LEU A 35 -4.59 -6.19 -3.24
C LEU A 35 -5.35 -7.36 -3.90
N ASP A 36 -5.64 -7.26 -5.21
CA ASP A 36 -6.43 -8.26 -5.96
C ASP A 36 -5.94 -9.70 -5.73
N LYS A 37 -4.62 -9.90 -5.70
CA LYS A 37 -3.97 -11.21 -5.51
C LYS A 37 -4.30 -11.86 -4.17
N TRP A 38 -4.54 -11.06 -3.14
CA TRP A 38 -4.69 -11.49 -1.76
C TRP A 38 -6.11 -11.29 -1.21
N ASP A 39 -7.00 -10.70 -2.01
CA ASP A 39 -8.37 -10.34 -1.63
C ASP A 39 -8.42 -9.60 -0.28
N THR A 40 -7.57 -8.57 -0.15
CA THR A 40 -7.44 -7.83 1.11
C THR A 40 -7.05 -6.37 0.87
N TYR A 41 -7.13 -5.56 1.92
CA TYR A 41 -6.77 -4.15 1.90
C TYR A 41 -5.46 -3.90 2.64
N ALA A 42 -4.59 -3.10 2.04
CA ALA A 42 -3.43 -2.50 2.69
C ALA A 42 -3.79 -1.08 3.15
N LEU A 43 -3.68 -0.84 4.46
CA LEU A 43 -3.78 0.48 5.08
C LEU A 43 -2.37 1.05 5.26
N SER A 44 -2.17 2.30 4.84
CA SER A 44 -0.84 2.90 4.84
C SER A 44 -0.68 4.11 5.75
N ARG A 45 -1.79 4.71 6.20
CA ARG A 45 -1.76 5.83 7.16
C ARG A 45 -1.89 5.30 8.58
N PHE A 46 -1.15 5.94 9.48
CA PHE A 46 -1.18 5.60 10.91
C PHE A 46 -2.59 5.71 11.49
N ASP A 47 -3.31 6.81 11.21
CA ASP A 47 -4.65 7.03 11.74
C ASP A 47 -5.64 5.94 11.30
N ASP A 48 -5.59 5.50 10.03
CA ASP A 48 -6.45 4.44 9.51
C ASP A 48 -6.17 3.10 10.22
N ILE A 49 -4.88 2.79 10.42
CA ILE A 49 -4.46 1.58 11.15
C ILE A 49 -4.91 1.65 12.61
N TRP A 50 -4.74 2.81 13.25
CA TRP A 50 -5.13 3.01 14.65
C TRP A 50 -6.64 2.84 14.84
N ASN A 51 -7.45 3.49 13.99
CA ASN A 51 -8.91 3.41 14.04
C ASN A 51 -9.44 1.98 13.84
N VAL A 52 -8.77 1.14 13.03
CA VAL A 52 -9.17 -0.26 12.83
C VAL A 52 -8.80 -1.15 14.01
N LEU A 53 -7.74 -0.80 14.75
CA LEU A 53 -7.26 -1.57 15.91
C LEU A 53 -7.93 -1.16 17.22
N GLU A 54 -8.57 0.00 17.28
CA GLU A 54 -9.32 0.46 18.44
C GLU A 54 -10.54 -0.46 18.68
N ILE A 55 -10.59 -1.10 19.86
CA ILE A 55 -11.67 -1.99 20.34
C ILE A 55 -12.42 -1.31 21.48
#